data_AF-G0M8S1-F1
#
_entry.id   AF-G0M8S1-F1
#
_cell.length_a   1.000
_cell.length_b   1.000
_cell.length_c   1.000
_cell.angle_alpha   90.00
_cell.angle_beta   90.00
_cell.angle_gamma   90.00
#
_symmetry.space_group_name_H-M   'P 1'
#
loop_
_entity.id
_entity.type
_entity.pdbx_description
1 polymer ?
#
loop_
_entity_poly.entity_id
_entity_poly.type
_entity_poly.pdbx_seq_one_letter_code
_entity_poly.pdbx_strand_id
1 'polypeptide(L)'
;MTSTLPVILLFLFSTFSIVLPDDGHWTLVGNVSVVVTEVTSVSVTVISDLKCDLNCTFNATFIGSANLSKFPRNCSTICASPLYIGSDTDLTEKQLTNAFKNMKHLIGGLTVNGSKFKSGKFLAGLETVDCDNIGFFKWSSNDNLTEIGLPNLKTVACQVEISSNKKLTNLNLPKMTPTPNLSSNDTNSSRINVEISNNSPDLCITIQEMTNLLSEENVDIGTIPSKYCNTSSTSNSTDKTCGLENSTLAAMESGCVQVQGDVFIGADEEEFVHKLESVESIYGSLTIDGTNLTNIDFLGGLERVITLRDNQTAILIQYNQNLVNVSFPSLNKVYSNALNPIVFFNNSEELSKDSETCFSIRTVLNTSDSWVPTFDGQQCGEPVNRKYKKKKFQKK
;
A
#
# COMPACT_ATOMS: atom_id res chain seq x y z
N MET A 1 51.16 -0.86 -3.61
CA MET A 1 52.16 -0.41 -2.63
C MET A 1 51.43 0.43 -1.59
N THR A 2 51.25 -0.13 -0.40
CA THR A 2 50.58 0.50 0.74
C THR A 2 51.54 1.47 1.42
N SER A 3 51.16 2.74 1.55
CA SER A 3 51.81 3.67 2.48
C SER A 3 50.80 4.10 3.53
N THR A 4 50.97 3.61 4.75
CA THR A 4 50.30 4.10 5.96
C THR A 4 51.20 5.13 6.63
N LEU A 5 50.73 6.36 6.82
CA LEU A 5 51.33 7.32 7.77
C LEU A 5 50.56 7.29 9.09
N PRO A 6 51.21 7.52 10.25
CA PRO A 6 50.56 7.46 11.54
C PRO A 6 49.78 8.75 11.85
N VAL A 7 48.59 8.61 12.42
CA VAL A 7 47.84 9.73 13.01
C VAL A 7 48.37 9.98 14.42
N ILE A 8 48.87 11.18 14.68
CA ILE A 8 49.23 11.65 16.02
C ILE A 8 48.00 12.36 16.61
N LEU A 9 47.42 11.81 17.68
CA LEU A 9 46.42 12.51 18.50
C LEU A 9 47.15 13.44 19.47
N LEU A 10 46.97 14.76 19.32
CA LEU A 10 47.35 15.76 20.31
C LEU A 10 46.13 16.08 21.17
N PHE A 11 46.16 15.70 22.45
CA PHE A 11 45.17 16.14 23.44
C PHE A 11 45.58 17.50 24.01
N LEU A 12 44.69 18.50 23.94
CA LEU A 12 44.85 19.77 24.65
C LEU A 12 43.78 19.91 25.74
N PHE A 13 44.22 20.49 26.85
CA PHE A 13 43.68 20.47 28.22
C PHE A 13 42.20 20.85 28.40
N SER A 14 41.52 20.14 29.32
CA SER A 14 40.21 20.52 29.87
C SER A 14 40.35 21.12 31.27
N THR A 15 39.70 22.26 31.52
CA THR A 15 39.49 22.80 32.88
C THR A 15 38.34 22.04 33.54
N PHE A 16 38.59 21.48 34.74
CA PHE A 16 37.57 20.86 35.57
C PHE A 16 37.13 21.82 36.69
N SER A 17 35.86 21.80 37.06
CA SER A 17 35.35 22.40 38.30
C SER A 17 34.64 21.32 39.10
N ILE A 18 34.97 21.21 40.39
CA ILE A 18 34.39 20.25 41.33
C ILE A 18 33.23 20.94 42.05
N VAL A 19 32.04 20.31 42.08
CA VAL A 19 30.91 20.74 42.89
C VAL A 19 30.51 19.58 43.81
N LEU A 20 30.33 19.85 45.10
CA LEU A 20 29.95 18.87 46.13
C LEU A 20 28.43 18.87 46.38
N PRO A 21 27.75 17.71 46.34
CA PRO A 21 26.47 17.50 47.03
C PRO A 21 26.57 16.42 48.13
N ASP A 22 25.70 16.54 49.15
CA ASP A 22 25.78 15.92 50.48
C ASP A 22 25.62 14.38 50.59
N ASP A 23 25.50 13.64 49.49
CA ASP A 23 25.15 12.20 49.53
C ASP A 23 26.30 11.26 49.07
N GLY A 24 27.55 11.68 49.23
CA GLY A 24 28.70 10.76 49.28
C GLY A 24 29.12 10.04 47.98
N HIS A 25 28.60 10.42 46.81
CA HIS A 25 29.07 9.91 45.51
C HIS A 25 29.69 11.02 44.64
N TRP A 26 30.91 10.78 44.14
CA TRP A 26 31.61 11.70 43.23
C TRP A 26 31.04 11.63 41.81
N THR A 27 30.65 12.77 41.24
CA THR A 27 30.33 12.90 39.80
C THR A 27 31.24 13.94 39.15
N LEU A 28 31.95 13.53 38.10
CA LEU A 28 32.76 14.41 37.26
C LEU A 28 31.89 14.91 36.11
N VAL A 29 31.62 16.22 36.06
CA VAL A 29 30.96 16.86 34.92
C VAL A 29 32.00 17.69 34.19
N GLY A 30 32.31 17.30 32.95
CA GLY A 30 33.20 18.04 32.05
C GLY A 30 32.55 18.19 30.68
N ASN A 31 32.54 19.40 30.14
CA ASN A 31 32.13 19.65 28.77
C ASN A 31 33.33 19.42 27.85
N VAL A 32 33.26 18.36 27.04
CA VAL A 32 34.21 18.14 25.94
C VAL A 32 33.67 18.89 24.71
N SER A 33 34.32 19.98 24.33
CA SER A 33 34.07 20.61 23.04
C SER A 33 35.01 19.99 22.00
N VAL A 34 34.47 19.13 21.15
CA VAL A 34 35.19 18.60 19.98
C VAL A 34 34.98 19.56 18.83
N VAL A 35 36.01 20.33 18.47
CA VAL A 35 36.01 21.12 17.23
C VAL A 35 36.59 20.23 16.12
N VAL A 36 35.72 19.74 15.23
CA VAL A 36 36.14 19.05 14.01
C VAL A 36 36.50 20.11 12.97
N THR A 37 37.79 20.44 12.86
CA THR A 37 38.31 21.22 11.75
C THR A 37 38.67 20.28 10.59
N GLU A 38 38.03 20.50 9.45
CA GLU A 38 38.16 19.81 8.15
C GLU A 38 37.33 18.54 7.95
N VAL A 39 36.18 18.70 7.29
CA VAL A 39 35.47 17.62 6.59
C VAL A 39 36.23 17.35 5.28
N THR A 40 37.23 16.47 5.34
CA THR A 40 37.80 15.90 4.12
C THR A 40 36.99 14.66 3.75
N SER A 41 36.27 14.79 2.62
CA SER A 41 35.32 13.83 2.03
C SER A 41 33.99 13.64 2.76
N VAL A 42 32.91 14.11 2.12
CA VAL A 42 31.59 13.50 2.27
C VAL A 42 31.70 12.14 1.62
N SER A 43 31.82 11.07 2.41
CA SER A 43 31.51 9.74 1.91
C SER A 43 30.01 9.66 1.73
N VAL A 44 29.55 10.00 0.52
CA VAL A 44 28.30 9.46 0.00
C VAL A 44 28.48 7.95 0.09
N THR A 45 27.71 7.30 0.95
CA THR A 45 27.55 5.85 0.94
C THR A 45 26.90 5.48 -0.38
N VAL A 46 27.73 5.33 -1.41
CA VAL A 46 27.41 4.57 -2.62
C VAL A 46 27.49 3.11 -2.21
N ILE A 47 26.37 2.57 -1.76
CA ILE A 47 26.15 1.14 -1.55
C ILE A 47 25.31 0.73 -2.77
N SER A 48 25.93 0.44 -3.93
CA SER A 48 26.03 -0.90 -4.54
C SER A 48 24.71 -1.68 -4.46
N ASP A 49 23.88 -1.73 -5.51
CA ASP A 49 24.04 -2.80 -6.52
C ASP A 49 23.43 -2.55 -7.92
N LEU A 50 22.95 -1.35 -8.26
CA LEU A 50 22.54 -1.05 -9.64
C LEU A 50 23.66 -0.35 -10.43
N LYS A 51 24.32 -1.12 -11.32
CA LYS A 51 25.41 -0.61 -12.18
C LYS A 51 24.87 0.43 -13.17
N CYS A 52 25.08 1.70 -12.87
CA CYS A 52 24.84 2.80 -13.80
C CYS A 52 26.02 2.95 -14.77
N ASP A 53 25.75 2.81 -16.07
CA ASP A 53 26.69 3.24 -17.11
C ASP A 53 26.73 4.78 -17.15
N LEU A 54 27.94 5.33 -17.10
CA LEU A 54 28.19 6.77 -17.20
C LEU A 54 27.57 7.36 -18.48
N ASN A 55 27.59 6.62 -19.59
CA ASN A 55 27.00 7.05 -20.86
C ASN A 55 25.46 7.01 -20.86
N CYS A 56 24.86 6.32 -19.89
CA CYS A 56 23.41 6.18 -19.72
C CYS A 56 22.90 6.93 -18.48
N THR A 57 23.66 7.91 -18.01
CA THR A 57 23.32 8.71 -16.83
C THR A 57 22.86 10.11 -17.23
N PHE A 58 21.74 10.56 -16.68
CA PHE A 58 21.17 11.89 -16.87
C PHE A 58 21.22 12.68 -15.56
N ASN A 59 22.13 13.66 -15.48
CA ASN A 59 22.42 14.43 -14.27
C ASN A 59 21.76 15.82 -14.22
N ALA A 60 20.76 16.11 -15.06
CA ALA A 60 20.06 17.38 -14.98
C ALA A 60 18.92 17.32 -13.95
N THR A 61 18.64 18.45 -13.30
CA THR A 61 17.60 18.57 -12.27
C THR A 61 16.18 18.40 -12.81
N PHE A 62 15.96 18.67 -14.10
CA PHE A 62 14.71 18.42 -14.82
C PHE A 62 15.00 18.21 -16.32
N ILE A 63 14.07 17.59 -17.06
CA ILE A 63 14.17 17.46 -18.52
C ILE A 63 13.56 18.70 -19.22
N GLY A 64 14.33 19.35 -20.10
CA GLY A 64 13.92 20.53 -20.87
C GLY A 64 14.78 20.72 -22.11
N SER A 65 14.42 21.63 -23.01
CA SER A 65 15.17 21.84 -24.27
C SER A 65 16.67 22.11 -24.03
N ALA A 66 17.01 22.81 -22.94
CA ALA A 66 18.39 23.15 -22.58
C ALA A 66 19.28 21.93 -22.26
N ASN A 67 18.68 20.82 -21.82
CA ASN A 67 19.41 19.61 -21.43
C ASN A 67 18.96 18.35 -22.18
N LEU A 68 17.99 18.45 -23.09
CA LEU A 68 17.49 17.35 -23.92
C LEU A 68 18.58 16.70 -24.80
N SER A 69 19.64 17.44 -25.15
CA SER A 69 20.80 16.91 -25.86
C SER A 69 21.69 16.03 -24.98
N LYS A 70 21.61 16.19 -23.65
CA LYS A 70 22.34 15.38 -22.66
C LYS A 70 21.58 14.11 -22.27
N PHE A 71 20.31 13.99 -22.66
CA PHE A 71 19.52 12.80 -22.35
C PHE A 71 20.04 11.57 -23.15
N PRO A 72 20.31 10.40 -22.51
CA PRO A 72 20.91 9.25 -23.18
C PRO A 72 19.93 8.47 -24.07
N ARG A 73 19.73 8.92 -25.31
CA ARG A 73 18.68 8.35 -26.20
C ARG A 73 18.94 6.93 -26.70
N ASN A 74 20.15 6.41 -26.58
CA ASN A 74 20.54 5.09 -27.09
C ASN A 74 20.54 3.99 -26.01
N CYS A 75 20.21 4.34 -24.78
CA CYS A 75 20.24 3.41 -23.66
C CYS A 75 18.85 2.87 -23.35
N SER A 76 18.81 1.56 -23.02
CA SER A 76 17.60 0.90 -22.52
C SER A 76 17.40 1.13 -21.02
N THR A 77 18.50 1.22 -20.29
CA THR A 77 18.52 1.51 -18.85
C THR A 77 19.10 2.90 -18.66
N ILE A 78 18.37 3.79 -17.99
CA ILE A 78 18.77 5.16 -17.72
C ILE A 78 18.91 5.35 -16.22
N CYS A 79 20.00 5.98 -15.78
CA CYS A 79 20.16 6.43 -14.42
C CYS A 79 19.87 7.92 -14.30
N ALA A 80 19.09 8.32 -13.30
CA ALA A 80 18.81 9.73 -13.00
C ALA A 80 18.67 9.92 -11.48
N SER A 81 18.91 11.13 -10.98
CA SER A 81 18.85 11.40 -9.54
C SER A 81 18.03 12.67 -9.22
N PRO A 82 16.68 12.63 -9.25
CA PRO A 82 15.75 11.73 -9.96
C PRO A 82 15.46 12.20 -11.41
N LEU A 83 14.67 11.45 -12.20
CA LEU A 83 14.09 11.96 -13.46
C LEU A 83 12.87 12.84 -13.15
N TYR A 84 13.03 14.16 -13.30
CA TYR A 84 11.98 15.13 -13.03
C TYR A 84 11.36 15.71 -14.31
N ILE A 85 10.02 15.68 -14.39
CA ILE A 85 9.21 16.16 -15.51
C ILE A 85 8.09 17.04 -14.92
N GLY A 86 8.24 18.35 -14.94
CA GLY A 86 7.28 19.22 -14.27
C GLY A 86 6.98 20.52 -15.00
N SER A 87 6.52 21.52 -14.25
CA SER A 87 6.23 22.87 -14.75
C SER A 87 7.41 23.53 -15.48
N ASP A 88 8.64 23.12 -15.13
CA ASP A 88 9.89 23.65 -15.71
C ASP A 88 10.14 23.18 -17.15
N THR A 89 9.44 22.14 -17.62
CA THR A 89 9.66 21.60 -18.96
C THR A 89 8.93 22.41 -20.04
N ASP A 90 9.72 22.94 -20.98
CA ASP A 90 9.23 23.60 -22.20
C ASP A 90 8.89 22.59 -23.31
N LEU A 91 9.25 21.32 -23.12
CA LEU A 91 9.09 20.27 -24.13
C LEU A 91 7.62 19.94 -24.41
N THR A 92 7.38 19.50 -25.64
CA THR A 92 6.12 18.89 -26.07
C THR A 92 6.10 17.39 -25.76
N GLU A 93 4.90 16.81 -25.69
CA GLU A 93 4.72 15.36 -25.52
C GLU A 93 5.51 14.58 -26.58
N LYS A 94 5.45 15.01 -27.85
CA LYS A 94 6.20 14.39 -28.96
C LYS A 94 7.73 14.40 -28.73
N GLN A 95 8.27 15.49 -28.19
CA GLN A 95 9.71 15.57 -27.88
C GLN A 95 10.09 14.62 -26.75
N LEU A 96 9.28 14.53 -25.70
CA LEU A 96 9.48 13.57 -24.60
C LEU A 96 9.37 12.13 -25.09
N THR A 97 8.31 11.80 -25.84
CA THR A 97 8.14 10.46 -26.43
C THR A 97 9.34 10.05 -27.29
N ASN A 98 9.85 10.97 -28.11
CA ASN A 98 11.03 10.71 -28.93
C ASN A 98 12.31 10.54 -28.11
N ALA A 99 12.45 11.27 -27.00
CA ALA A 99 13.60 11.18 -26.12
C ALA A 99 13.61 9.86 -25.34
N PHE A 100 12.46 9.43 -24.84
CA PHE A 100 12.29 8.28 -23.98
C PHE A 100 12.00 6.97 -24.71
N LYS A 101 11.85 6.97 -26.04
CA LYS A 101 11.43 5.81 -26.85
C LYS A 101 12.20 4.50 -26.59
N ASN A 102 13.47 4.60 -26.19
CA ASN A 102 14.33 3.45 -25.94
C ASN A 102 14.44 3.11 -24.46
N MET A 103 14.03 4.00 -23.56
CA MET A 103 14.14 3.83 -22.11
C MET A 103 13.07 2.83 -21.64
N LYS A 104 13.54 1.68 -21.15
CA LYS A 104 12.73 0.61 -20.54
C LYS A 104 12.91 0.53 -19.04
N HIS A 105 14.08 0.88 -18.53
CA HIS A 105 14.40 0.79 -17.12
C HIS A 105 14.91 2.14 -16.63
N LEU A 106 14.30 2.65 -15.57
CA LEU A 106 14.79 3.83 -14.86
C LEU A 106 15.38 3.39 -13.52
N ILE A 107 16.63 3.75 -13.30
CA ILE A 107 17.31 3.64 -12.01
C ILE A 107 17.35 5.05 -11.42
N GLY A 108 16.69 5.23 -10.29
CA GLY A 108 16.36 6.51 -9.68
C GLY A 108 14.87 6.80 -9.68
N GLY A 109 14.46 7.77 -8.85
CA GLY A 109 13.06 8.17 -8.75
C GLY A 109 12.51 8.76 -10.05
N LEU A 110 11.21 8.63 -10.25
CA LEU A 110 10.44 9.31 -11.29
C LEU A 110 9.52 10.33 -10.63
N THR A 111 9.64 11.60 -10.97
CA THR A 111 8.75 12.65 -10.45
C THR A 111 8.12 13.44 -11.57
N VAL A 112 6.80 13.34 -11.71
CA VAL A 112 5.99 14.14 -12.61
C VAL A 112 5.13 15.09 -11.80
N ASN A 113 5.54 16.37 -11.73
CA ASN A 113 4.94 17.33 -10.82
C ASN A 113 4.54 18.64 -11.50
N GLY A 114 3.27 19.06 -11.38
CA GLY A 114 2.82 20.34 -11.93
C GLY A 114 2.87 20.41 -13.46
N SER A 115 2.88 19.26 -14.14
CA SER A 115 3.03 19.20 -15.59
C SER A 115 1.74 19.61 -16.32
N LYS A 116 1.92 20.09 -17.56
CA LYS A 116 0.82 20.48 -18.46
C LYS A 116 0.18 19.31 -19.23
N PHE A 117 0.71 18.10 -19.08
CA PHE A 117 0.34 16.95 -19.92
C PHE A 117 -0.96 16.30 -19.43
N LYS A 118 -1.70 15.70 -20.38
CA LYS A 118 -2.94 14.97 -20.08
C LYS A 118 -2.70 13.49 -19.74
N SER A 119 -1.54 12.96 -20.13
CA SER A 119 -1.17 11.57 -19.85
C SER A 119 0.34 11.42 -19.71
N GLY A 120 0.77 10.32 -19.11
CA GLY A 120 2.17 9.88 -19.06
C GLY A 120 2.62 9.04 -20.25
N LYS A 121 1.84 8.99 -21.35
CA LYS A 121 2.11 8.10 -22.51
C LYS A 121 3.45 8.35 -23.20
N PHE A 122 4.09 9.48 -22.97
CA PHE A 122 5.48 9.71 -23.37
C PHE A 122 6.48 8.76 -22.68
N LEU A 123 6.07 8.04 -21.63
CA LEU A 123 6.79 6.96 -20.95
C LEU A 123 6.16 5.57 -21.21
N ALA A 124 5.31 5.38 -22.23
CA ALA A 124 4.61 4.12 -22.44
C ALA A 124 5.51 2.89 -22.67
N GLY A 125 6.78 3.10 -23.04
CA GLY A 125 7.80 2.04 -23.18
C GLY A 125 8.49 1.64 -21.88
N LEU A 126 8.27 2.37 -20.78
CA LEU A 126 8.89 2.12 -19.49
C LEU A 126 8.34 0.81 -18.88
N GLU A 127 9.25 -0.05 -18.44
CA GLU A 127 8.97 -1.37 -17.88
C GLU A 127 9.29 -1.45 -16.38
N THR A 128 10.33 -0.75 -15.90
CA THR A 128 10.68 -0.74 -14.48
C THR A 128 11.14 0.63 -13.98
N VAL A 129 10.85 0.92 -12.71
CA VAL A 129 11.44 2.04 -11.97
C VAL A 129 12.00 1.48 -10.66
N ASP A 130 13.31 1.63 -10.46
CA ASP A 130 13.99 1.18 -9.25
C ASP A 130 14.65 2.38 -8.59
N CYS A 131 14.24 2.70 -7.37
CA CYS A 131 14.83 3.78 -6.60
C CYS A 131 15.16 3.35 -5.17
N ASP A 132 15.57 2.08 -5.04
CA ASP A 132 16.08 1.47 -3.82
C ASP A 132 15.10 1.62 -2.64
N ASN A 133 13.80 1.48 -2.93
CA ASN A 133 12.67 1.62 -2.01
C ASN A 133 12.53 2.99 -1.32
N ILE A 134 13.51 3.89 -1.39
CA ILE A 134 13.52 5.17 -0.66
C ILE A 134 13.05 6.32 -1.56
N GLY A 135 13.41 6.28 -2.86
CA GLY A 135 12.97 7.29 -3.80
C GLY A 135 11.47 7.18 -4.10
N PHE A 136 11.00 8.03 -5.02
CA PHE A 136 9.59 8.12 -5.36
C PHE A 136 9.29 7.78 -6.81
N PHE A 137 8.21 7.03 -7.02
CA PHE A 137 7.40 7.06 -8.23
C PHE A 137 6.23 8.02 -7.95
N LYS A 138 6.38 9.27 -8.39
CA LYS A 138 5.51 10.39 -8.00
C LYS A 138 4.80 11.03 -9.18
N TRP A 139 3.48 11.15 -9.07
CA TRP A 139 2.62 11.93 -9.98
C TRP A 139 1.79 12.91 -9.16
N SER A 140 2.23 14.17 -9.07
CA SER A 140 1.60 15.15 -8.19
C SER A 140 1.22 16.46 -8.85
N SER A 141 0.08 17.03 -8.43
CA SER A 141 -0.35 18.39 -8.84
C SER A 141 -0.46 18.58 -10.36
N ASN A 142 -0.75 17.53 -11.14
CA ASN A 142 -0.92 17.63 -12.59
C ASN A 142 -2.40 17.90 -12.92
N ASP A 143 -2.82 19.16 -12.87
CA ASP A 143 -4.22 19.58 -13.00
C ASP A 143 -4.92 19.16 -14.33
N ASN A 144 -4.15 18.81 -15.37
CA ASN A 144 -4.66 18.36 -16.67
C ASN A 144 -4.58 16.84 -16.88
N LEU A 145 -3.92 16.10 -15.98
CA LEU A 145 -3.71 14.66 -16.10
C LEU A 145 -5.05 13.93 -15.97
N THR A 146 -5.41 13.15 -16.98
CA THR A 146 -6.62 12.31 -16.98
C THR A 146 -6.31 10.83 -16.76
N GLU A 147 -5.08 10.41 -17.07
CA GLU A 147 -4.55 9.06 -16.84
C GLU A 147 -3.04 9.09 -16.62
N ILE A 148 -2.48 8.14 -15.86
CA ILE A 148 -1.01 7.95 -15.83
C ILE A 148 -0.58 7.25 -17.13
N GLY A 149 -1.17 6.10 -17.47
CA GLY A 149 -1.07 5.53 -18.81
C GLY A 149 0.31 4.94 -19.15
N LEU A 150 0.84 4.09 -18.27
CA LEU A 150 2.10 3.36 -18.46
C LEU A 150 1.80 1.84 -18.57
N PRO A 151 1.27 1.36 -19.72
CA PRO A 151 0.74 0.00 -19.87
C PRO A 151 1.80 -1.12 -19.86
N ASN A 152 3.08 -0.76 -19.94
CA ASN A 152 4.19 -1.70 -19.91
C ASN A 152 4.96 -1.68 -18.59
N LEU A 153 4.64 -0.77 -17.67
CA LEU A 153 5.29 -0.69 -16.37
C LEU A 153 4.90 -1.90 -15.55
N LYS A 154 5.89 -2.74 -15.22
CA LYS A 154 5.72 -3.98 -14.47
C LYS A 154 6.13 -3.80 -13.03
N THR A 155 7.31 -3.22 -12.79
CA THR A 155 7.91 -3.23 -11.46
C THR A 155 8.26 -1.82 -11.00
N VAL A 156 7.86 -1.49 -9.77
CA VAL A 156 8.24 -0.24 -9.11
C VAL A 156 8.82 -0.57 -7.75
N ALA A 157 10.13 -0.39 -7.59
CA ALA A 157 10.85 -0.51 -6.34
C ALA A 157 11.07 0.88 -5.71
N CYS A 158 9.96 1.55 -5.42
CA CYS A 158 9.90 2.94 -4.97
C CYS A 158 8.70 3.16 -4.06
N GLN A 159 8.76 4.20 -3.21
CA GLN A 159 7.56 4.77 -2.62
C GLN A 159 6.63 5.28 -3.74
N VAL A 160 5.35 4.93 -3.69
CA VAL A 160 4.37 5.29 -4.73
C VAL A 160 3.50 6.42 -4.21
N GLU A 161 3.54 7.58 -4.87
CA GLU A 161 2.73 8.74 -4.51
C GLU A 161 2.01 9.30 -5.73
N ILE A 162 0.68 9.20 -5.75
CA ILE A 162 -0.17 9.76 -6.81
C ILE A 162 -1.15 10.71 -6.15
N SER A 163 -0.86 12.01 -6.18
CA SER A 163 -1.57 12.97 -5.34
C SER A 163 -1.97 14.26 -6.04
N SER A 164 -3.10 14.85 -5.64
CA SER A 164 -3.49 16.20 -6.11
C SER A 164 -3.70 16.34 -7.63
N ASN A 165 -4.08 15.27 -8.34
CA ASN A 165 -4.39 15.31 -9.77
C ASN A 165 -5.90 15.40 -10.00
N LYS A 166 -6.43 16.63 -10.06
CA LYS A 166 -7.89 16.92 -10.01
C LYS A 166 -8.72 16.31 -11.14
N LYS A 167 -8.11 15.96 -12.28
CA LYS A 167 -8.79 15.38 -13.44
C LYS A 167 -8.44 13.91 -13.68
N LEU A 168 -7.62 13.30 -12.82
CA LEU A 168 -7.17 11.92 -12.99
C LEU A 168 -8.32 10.98 -12.67
N THR A 169 -8.88 10.31 -13.68
CA THR A 169 -10.02 9.40 -13.49
C THR A 169 -9.63 7.93 -13.60
N ASN A 170 -8.47 7.62 -14.17
CA ASN A 170 -7.98 6.25 -14.33
C ASN A 170 -6.47 6.20 -14.09
N LEU A 171 -5.96 5.17 -13.41
CA LEU A 171 -4.52 4.97 -13.30
C LEU A 171 -3.93 4.49 -14.64
N ASN A 172 -4.55 3.46 -15.23
CA ASN A 172 -4.06 2.80 -16.45
C ASN A 172 -2.62 2.28 -16.26
N LEU A 173 -2.47 1.50 -15.19
CA LEU A 173 -1.24 0.80 -14.77
C LEU A 173 -1.49 -0.72 -14.65
N PRO A 174 -1.98 -1.39 -15.72
CA PRO A 174 -2.54 -2.74 -15.63
C PRO A 174 -1.55 -3.84 -15.23
N LYS A 175 -0.25 -3.59 -15.32
CA LYS A 175 0.82 -4.57 -15.04
C LYS A 175 1.69 -4.19 -13.84
N MET A 176 1.49 -2.99 -13.27
CA MET A 176 2.42 -2.45 -12.28
C MET A 176 2.19 -3.11 -10.93
N THR A 177 3.24 -3.73 -10.39
CA THR A 177 3.36 -4.26 -9.03
C THR A 177 4.41 -3.44 -8.28
N PRO A 178 4.11 -2.92 -7.08
CA PRO A 178 5.13 -2.44 -6.17
C PRO A 178 5.95 -3.64 -5.67
N THR A 179 7.26 -3.64 -5.90
CA THR A 179 8.12 -4.77 -5.54
C THR A 179 9.34 -4.25 -4.79
N PRO A 180 9.39 -4.43 -3.46
CA PRO A 180 10.51 -3.97 -2.66
C PRO A 180 11.81 -4.63 -3.09
N ASN A 181 12.85 -3.83 -3.24
CA ASN A 181 14.20 -4.31 -3.46
C ASN A 181 14.77 -4.85 -2.14
N LEU A 182 14.83 -6.19 -2.00
CA LEU A 182 15.30 -6.85 -0.78
C LEU A 182 16.84 -6.89 -0.65
N SER A 183 17.59 -6.37 -1.63
CA SER A 183 19.05 -6.22 -1.51
C SER A 183 19.46 -4.99 -0.69
N SER A 184 18.51 -4.14 -0.28
CA SER A 184 18.80 -3.01 0.59
C SER A 184 19.21 -3.53 1.98
N ASN A 185 20.47 -3.31 2.37
CA ASN A 185 21.02 -3.67 3.70
C ASN A 185 20.36 -2.92 4.88
N ASP A 186 19.36 -2.08 4.62
CA ASP A 186 18.64 -1.31 5.62
C ASP A 186 17.28 -1.97 5.91
N THR A 187 17.15 -2.57 7.10
CA THR A 187 15.93 -3.28 7.52
C THR A 187 14.69 -2.40 7.56
N ASN A 188 14.85 -1.07 7.66
CA ASN A 188 13.75 -0.10 7.60
C ASN A 188 13.32 0.27 6.17
N SER A 189 14.14 -0.04 5.16
CA SER A 189 13.87 0.25 3.74
C SER A 189 13.32 -0.95 2.98
N SER A 190 12.83 -1.97 3.70
CA SER A 190 12.29 -3.21 3.12
C SER A 190 10.83 -3.10 2.66
N ARG A 191 10.15 -1.99 2.97
CA ARG A 191 8.72 -1.78 2.67
C ARG A 191 8.49 -0.64 1.70
N ILE A 192 7.48 -0.80 0.84
CA ILE A 192 7.00 0.23 -0.07
C ILE A 192 5.64 0.73 0.41
N ASN A 193 5.50 2.03 0.65
CA ASN A 193 4.20 2.65 0.87
C ASN A 193 3.57 3.09 -0.46
N VAL A 194 2.27 2.84 -0.59
CA VAL A 194 1.45 3.27 -1.71
C VAL A 194 0.39 4.25 -1.23
N GLU A 195 0.44 5.48 -1.73
CA GLU A 195 -0.49 6.55 -1.40
C GLU A 195 -1.07 7.17 -2.68
N ILE A 196 -2.39 7.07 -2.84
CA ILE A 196 -3.16 7.59 -3.97
C ILE A 196 -4.31 8.46 -3.43
N SER A 197 -4.03 9.73 -3.14
CA SER A 197 -4.95 10.63 -2.42
C SER A 197 -5.16 11.97 -3.10
N ASN A 198 -6.25 12.67 -2.73
CA ASN A 198 -6.55 14.02 -3.22
C ASN A 198 -6.63 14.15 -4.77
N ASN A 199 -6.99 13.08 -5.48
CA ASN A 199 -7.19 13.10 -6.93
C ASN A 199 -8.66 13.43 -7.28
N SER A 200 -9.06 13.24 -8.54
CA SER A 200 -10.47 13.38 -8.94
C SER A 200 -11.37 12.48 -8.06
N PRO A 201 -12.56 12.94 -7.63
CA PRO A 201 -13.56 12.06 -7.01
C PRO A 201 -14.09 10.98 -7.98
N ASP A 202 -13.83 11.16 -9.28
CA ASP A 202 -14.15 10.17 -10.31
C ASP A 202 -13.07 9.12 -10.52
N LEU A 203 -11.91 9.24 -9.86
CA LEU A 203 -10.87 8.22 -9.91
C LEU A 203 -11.41 6.88 -9.41
N CYS A 204 -11.26 5.86 -10.23
CA CYS A 204 -11.51 4.48 -9.87
C CYS A 204 -10.24 3.65 -10.05
N ILE A 205 -10.16 2.51 -9.36
CA ILE A 205 -9.11 1.51 -9.53
C ILE A 205 -9.71 0.23 -10.12
N THR A 206 -9.04 -0.41 -11.06
CA THR A 206 -9.51 -1.70 -11.57
C THR A 206 -9.22 -2.84 -10.59
N ILE A 207 -9.95 -3.94 -10.69
CA ILE A 207 -9.67 -5.18 -9.92
C ILE A 207 -8.22 -5.64 -10.14
N GLN A 208 -7.75 -5.58 -11.39
CA GLN A 208 -6.38 -5.96 -11.74
C GLN A 208 -5.35 -5.07 -11.06
N GLU A 209 -5.51 -3.74 -11.13
CA GLU A 209 -4.59 -2.79 -10.47
C GLU A 209 -4.57 -3.02 -8.96
N MET A 210 -5.73 -3.18 -8.31
CA MET A 210 -5.78 -3.44 -6.88
C MET A 210 -5.12 -4.76 -6.49
N THR A 211 -5.33 -5.82 -7.27
CA THR A 211 -4.70 -7.13 -7.04
C THR A 211 -3.18 -7.04 -7.16
N ASN A 212 -2.68 -6.28 -8.14
CA ASN A 212 -1.24 -6.03 -8.29
C ASN A 212 -0.66 -5.21 -7.13
N LEU A 213 -1.40 -4.26 -6.56
CA LEU A 213 -0.94 -3.50 -5.39
C LEU A 213 -0.84 -4.37 -4.13
N LEU A 214 -1.69 -5.40 -4.03
CA LEU A 214 -1.78 -6.29 -2.88
C LEU A 214 -0.95 -7.57 -3.01
N SER A 215 -0.20 -7.74 -4.10
CA SER A 215 0.48 -9.00 -4.43
C SER A 215 1.67 -9.33 -3.53
N GLU A 216 2.27 -8.33 -2.88
CA GLU A 216 3.47 -8.47 -2.05
C GLU A 216 3.16 -8.15 -0.58
N GLU A 217 3.78 -8.89 0.35
CA GLU A 217 3.57 -8.72 1.80
C GLU A 217 4.25 -7.45 2.37
N ASN A 218 5.32 -7.00 1.71
CA ASN A 218 6.11 -5.84 2.11
C ASN A 218 5.62 -4.53 1.44
N VAL A 219 4.34 -4.48 1.09
CA VAL A 219 3.69 -3.28 0.55
C VAL A 219 2.65 -2.80 1.54
N ASP A 220 2.83 -1.57 1.99
CA ASP A 220 1.87 -0.85 2.83
C ASP A 220 0.94 -0.04 1.95
N ILE A 221 -0.36 -0.29 2.07
CA ILE A 221 -1.38 0.46 1.35
C ILE A 221 -1.93 1.54 2.28
N GLY A 222 -1.65 2.80 1.95
CA GLY A 222 -2.23 3.97 2.58
C GLY A 222 -3.61 4.30 1.99
N THR A 223 -3.83 5.57 1.68
CA THR A 223 -5.04 6.04 1.01
C THR A 223 -5.06 5.55 -0.43
N ILE A 224 -6.21 5.07 -0.90
CA ILE A 224 -6.44 4.67 -2.29
C ILE A 224 -7.81 5.17 -2.78
N PRO A 225 -8.11 5.09 -4.09
CA PRO A 225 -9.44 5.45 -4.59
C PRO A 225 -10.52 4.59 -3.96
N SER A 226 -11.67 5.19 -3.60
CA SER A 226 -12.71 4.52 -2.82
C SER A 226 -13.70 3.68 -3.63
N LYS A 227 -13.46 3.46 -4.93
CA LYS A 227 -14.34 2.71 -5.82
C LYS A 227 -13.59 1.94 -6.90
N TYR A 228 -14.17 0.80 -7.27
CA TYR A 228 -13.73 0.03 -8.43
C TYR A 228 -14.22 0.67 -9.73
N CYS A 229 -13.49 0.45 -10.81
CA CYS A 229 -13.96 0.83 -12.14
C CYS A 229 -15.05 -0.15 -12.63
N ASN A 230 -16.10 0.37 -13.26
CA ASN A 230 -17.10 -0.45 -13.94
C ASN A 230 -16.45 -1.14 -15.13
N THR A 231 -16.12 -2.42 -14.97
CA THR A 231 -15.43 -3.17 -16.01
C THR A 231 -16.42 -4.10 -16.66
N SER A 232 -16.76 -3.81 -17.92
CA SER A 232 -17.49 -4.76 -18.76
C SER A 232 -16.53 -5.90 -19.11
N SER A 233 -16.44 -6.93 -18.27
CA SER A 233 -15.98 -8.28 -18.63
C SER A 233 -14.61 -8.40 -19.35
N THR A 234 -13.67 -7.50 -19.11
CA THR A 234 -12.34 -7.49 -19.78
C THR A 234 -11.19 -7.52 -18.78
N SER A 235 -11.33 -8.29 -17.70
CA SER A 235 -10.15 -8.86 -17.06
C SER A 235 -9.62 -9.96 -17.99
N ASN A 236 -8.31 -9.97 -18.28
CA ASN A 236 -7.65 -11.12 -18.93
C ASN A 236 -7.56 -12.35 -18.00
N SER A 237 -8.39 -12.37 -16.96
CA SER A 237 -8.53 -13.46 -16.00
C SER A 237 -9.39 -14.54 -16.65
N THR A 238 -8.96 -15.78 -16.54
CA THR A 238 -9.77 -16.95 -16.91
C THR A 238 -10.95 -17.17 -15.97
N ASP A 239 -10.97 -16.46 -14.84
CA ASP A 239 -11.88 -16.74 -13.74
C ASP A 239 -13.20 -15.98 -13.92
N LYS A 240 -14.31 -16.70 -13.74
CA LYS A 240 -15.64 -16.15 -13.90
C LYS A 240 -15.89 -15.06 -12.85
N THR A 241 -16.04 -13.82 -13.31
CA THR A 241 -16.38 -12.66 -12.48
C THR A 241 -17.87 -12.36 -12.58
N CYS A 242 -18.55 -12.22 -11.43
CA CYS A 242 -19.97 -11.90 -11.35
C CYS A 242 -20.18 -10.55 -10.67
N GLY A 243 -20.98 -9.69 -11.29
CA GLY A 243 -21.33 -8.38 -10.72
C GLY A 243 -22.53 -8.49 -9.79
N LEU A 244 -22.42 -7.88 -8.60
CA LEU A 244 -23.51 -7.71 -7.63
C LEU A 244 -23.91 -6.24 -7.41
N GLU A 245 -23.31 -5.29 -8.12
CA GLU A 245 -23.72 -3.88 -8.02
C GLU A 245 -25.21 -3.72 -8.35
N ASN A 246 -26.00 -3.32 -7.35
CA ASN A 246 -27.46 -3.17 -7.43
C ASN A 246 -28.22 -4.47 -7.77
N SER A 247 -27.68 -5.63 -7.37
CA SER A 247 -28.29 -6.95 -7.58
C SER A 247 -28.33 -7.76 -6.26
N THR A 248 -28.92 -8.96 -6.29
CA THR A 248 -29.01 -9.89 -5.15
C THR A 248 -28.36 -11.24 -5.48
N LEU A 249 -28.17 -12.11 -4.48
CA LEU A 249 -27.63 -13.46 -4.74
C LEU A 249 -28.61 -14.28 -5.57
N ALA A 250 -29.92 -14.06 -5.42
CA ALA A 250 -30.95 -14.67 -6.25
C ALA A 250 -30.71 -14.46 -7.76
N ALA A 251 -30.26 -13.27 -8.17
CA ALA A 251 -30.00 -12.93 -9.57
C ALA A 251 -28.56 -13.26 -10.03
N MET A 252 -27.65 -13.55 -9.10
CA MET A 252 -26.28 -13.94 -9.43
C MET A 252 -26.22 -15.31 -10.11
N GLU A 253 -25.31 -15.49 -11.07
CA GLU A 253 -25.04 -16.81 -11.62
C GLU A 253 -24.28 -17.69 -10.62
N SER A 254 -24.34 -19.02 -10.78
CA SER A 254 -23.48 -19.94 -10.02
C SER A 254 -22.10 -20.11 -10.68
N GLY A 255 -21.13 -20.64 -9.93
CA GLY A 255 -19.79 -20.94 -10.42
C GLY A 255 -18.89 -19.70 -10.58
N CYS A 256 -19.26 -18.59 -9.96
CA CYS A 256 -18.46 -17.37 -9.92
C CYS A 256 -17.24 -17.62 -9.02
N VAL A 257 -16.06 -17.25 -9.50
CA VAL A 257 -14.81 -17.30 -8.73
C VAL A 257 -14.55 -15.94 -8.09
N GLN A 258 -14.91 -14.87 -8.81
CA GLN A 258 -14.76 -13.50 -8.35
C GLN A 258 -16.13 -12.81 -8.31
N VAL A 259 -16.35 -12.01 -7.27
CA VAL A 259 -17.56 -11.18 -7.14
C VAL A 259 -17.14 -9.71 -7.10
N GLN A 260 -17.71 -8.89 -7.97
CA GLN A 260 -17.55 -7.43 -7.93
C GLN A 260 -18.82 -6.78 -7.37
N GLY A 261 -18.72 -6.16 -6.19
CA GLY A 261 -19.84 -5.60 -5.44
C GLY A 261 -19.95 -6.19 -4.04
N ASP A 262 -20.84 -5.64 -3.22
CA ASP A 262 -21.06 -6.15 -1.88
C ASP A 262 -21.93 -7.41 -1.90
N VAL A 263 -21.52 -8.40 -1.11
CA VAL A 263 -22.29 -9.59 -0.80
C VAL A 263 -23.07 -9.33 0.48
N PHE A 264 -24.40 -9.39 0.40
CA PHE A 264 -25.28 -9.32 1.56
C PHE A 264 -26.10 -10.61 1.67
N ILE A 265 -26.00 -11.29 2.81
CA ILE A 265 -26.74 -12.50 3.15
C ILE A 265 -27.67 -12.15 4.31
N GLY A 266 -28.91 -11.80 3.99
CA GLY A 266 -29.99 -11.65 4.96
C GLY A 266 -30.88 -12.90 5.02
N ALA A 267 -31.93 -12.86 5.85
CA ALA A 267 -32.89 -13.95 6.00
C ALA A 267 -33.50 -14.42 4.66
N ASP A 268 -33.71 -13.50 3.72
CA ASP A 268 -34.30 -13.79 2.39
C ASP A 268 -33.27 -14.32 1.37
N GLU A 269 -31.98 -14.32 1.69
CA GLU A 269 -30.90 -14.73 0.77
C GLU A 269 -30.30 -16.10 1.14
N GLU A 270 -30.72 -16.70 2.28
CA GLU A 270 -30.17 -17.96 2.81
C GLU A 270 -30.28 -19.13 1.82
N GLU A 271 -31.33 -19.18 0.98
CA GLU A 271 -31.49 -20.24 -0.01
C GLU A 271 -30.48 -20.16 -1.18
N PHE A 272 -29.85 -18.99 -1.38
CA PHE A 272 -28.94 -18.74 -2.50
C PHE A 272 -27.45 -18.81 -2.12
N VAL A 273 -27.11 -19.10 -0.87
CA VAL A 273 -25.72 -19.14 -0.39
C VAL A 273 -24.84 -20.17 -1.12
N HIS A 274 -25.45 -21.23 -1.66
CA HIS A 274 -24.76 -22.23 -2.50
C HIS A 274 -24.07 -21.62 -3.74
N LYS A 275 -24.50 -20.43 -4.20
CA LYS A 275 -23.86 -19.73 -5.32
C LYS A 275 -22.50 -19.14 -4.97
N LEU A 276 -22.19 -19.04 -3.68
CA LEU A 276 -20.91 -18.54 -3.16
C LEU A 276 -19.88 -19.65 -2.95
N GLU A 277 -20.24 -20.93 -3.13
CA GLU A 277 -19.35 -22.08 -2.86
C GLU A 277 -18.03 -22.06 -3.65
N SER A 278 -18.05 -21.51 -4.87
CA SER A 278 -16.88 -21.38 -5.74
C SER A 278 -16.17 -20.03 -5.61
N VAL A 279 -16.68 -19.11 -4.78
CA VAL A 279 -16.15 -17.74 -4.70
C VAL A 279 -14.88 -17.73 -3.88
N GLU A 280 -13.80 -17.27 -4.50
CA GLU A 280 -12.48 -17.12 -3.89
C GLU A 280 -12.20 -15.66 -3.55
N SER A 281 -12.79 -14.70 -4.27
CA SER A 281 -12.52 -13.27 -4.06
C SER A 281 -13.78 -12.42 -4.14
N ILE A 282 -13.96 -11.56 -3.14
CA ILE A 282 -14.98 -10.52 -3.10
C ILE A 282 -14.30 -9.15 -3.20
N TYR A 283 -14.56 -8.43 -4.29
CA TYR A 283 -14.16 -7.04 -4.51
C TYR A 283 -15.32 -6.12 -4.09
N GLY A 284 -15.52 -6.03 -2.77
CA GLY A 284 -16.61 -5.39 -2.06
C GLY A 284 -16.59 -5.84 -0.59
N SER A 285 -17.68 -5.60 0.16
CA SER A 285 -17.84 -6.17 1.51
C SER A 285 -18.63 -7.48 1.51
N LEU A 286 -18.44 -8.30 2.54
CA LEU A 286 -19.29 -9.43 2.91
C LEU A 286 -20.07 -9.08 4.19
N THR A 287 -21.40 -9.12 4.12
CA THR A 287 -22.29 -8.93 5.27
C THR A 287 -23.22 -10.12 5.43
N ILE A 288 -23.30 -10.69 6.63
CA ILE A 288 -24.27 -11.74 7.02
C ILE A 288 -25.07 -11.21 8.21
N ASP A 289 -26.36 -10.94 7.99
CA ASP A 289 -27.19 -10.17 8.92
C ASP A 289 -28.54 -10.84 9.20
N GLY A 290 -28.79 -11.18 10.46
CA GLY A 290 -30.11 -11.61 10.91
C GLY A 290 -30.61 -12.92 10.30
N THR A 291 -29.69 -13.83 9.98
CA THR A 291 -29.99 -15.15 9.38
C THR A 291 -30.28 -16.22 10.42
N ASN A 292 -30.87 -17.33 9.97
CA ASN A 292 -31.03 -18.57 10.73
C ASN A 292 -29.91 -19.59 10.48
N LEU A 293 -28.86 -19.21 9.76
CA LEU A 293 -27.70 -20.06 9.47
C LEU A 293 -27.06 -20.56 10.77
N THR A 294 -26.61 -21.82 10.75
CA THR A 294 -25.85 -22.42 11.86
C THR A 294 -24.35 -22.44 11.60
N ASN A 295 -23.94 -22.34 10.33
CA ASN A 295 -22.56 -22.28 9.87
C ASN A 295 -22.46 -21.45 8.58
N ILE A 296 -21.21 -21.19 8.16
CA ILE A 296 -20.88 -20.49 6.89
C ILE A 296 -19.94 -21.31 6.01
N ASP A 297 -20.00 -22.64 6.07
CA ASP A 297 -19.02 -23.53 5.42
C ASP A 297 -18.99 -23.39 3.89
N PHE A 298 -20.08 -22.87 3.30
CA PHE A 298 -20.14 -22.50 1.88
C PHE A 298 -19.14 -21.39 1.49
N LEU A 299 -18.56 -20.66 2.46
CA LEU A 299 -17.47 -19.69 2.25
C LEU A 299 -16.07 -20.31 2.43
N GLY A 300 -15.95 -21.64 2.48
CA GLY A 300 -14.67 -22.33 2.69
C GLY A 300 -13.60 -22.01 1.65
N GLY A 301 -14.00 -21.68 0.42
CA GLY A 301 -13.11 -21.27 -0.67
C GLY A 301 -12.70 -19.79 -0.63
N LEU A 302 -13.30 -18.98 0.23
CA LEU A 302 -13.09 -17.53 0.22
C LEU A 302 -11.68 -17.18 0.70
N GLU A 303 -10.87 -16.66 -0.22
CA GLU A 303 -9.49 -16.27 0.04
C GLU A 303 -9.36 -14.78 0.38
N ARG A 304 -10.16 -13.93 -0.26
CA ARG A 304 -9.98 -12.47 -0.22
C ARG A 304 -11.29 -11.70 -0.11
N VAL A 305 -11.29 -10.68 0.76
CA VAL A 305 -12.37 -9.67 0.83
C VAL A 305 -11.75 -8.27 0.84
N ILE A 306 -11.95 -7.52 -0.23
CA ILE A 306 -11.30 -6.22 -0.46
C ILE A 306 -12.38 -5.19 -0.73
N THR A 307 -12.67 -4.35 0.27
CA THR A 307 -13.55 -3.19 0.09
C THR A 307 -12.74 -1.90 0.03
N LEU A 308 -13.14 -1.01 -0.88
CA LEU A 308 -12.51 0.28 -1.07
C LEU A 308 -13.31 1.44 -0.47
N ARG A 309 -14.58 1.21 -0.10
CA ARG A 309 -15.42 2.32 0.33
C ARG A 309 -15.01 2.81 1.70
N ASP A 310 -15.09 4.12 1.85
CA ASP A 310 -14.68 4.81 3.06
C ASP A 310 -15.45 4.32 4.30
N ASN A 311 -14.67 3.87 5.29
CA ASN A 311 -15.16 3.41 6.58
C ASN A 311 -16.16 2.24 6.49
N GLN A 312 -16.08 1.42 5.45
CA GLN A 312 -16.89 0.20 5.30
C GLN A 312 -16.11 -1.02 5.82
N THR A 313 -16.66 -1.72 6.80
CA THR A 313 -16.12 -3.02 7.27
C THR A 313 -16.10 -4.03 6.11
N ALA A 314 -15.00 -4.77 5.96
CA ALA A 314 -14.87 -5.76 4.90
C ALA A 314 -15.74 -6.99 5.18
N ILE A 315 -15.70 -7.52 6.40
CA ILE A 315 -16.49 -8.69 6.82
C ILE A 315 -17.31 -8.32 8.06
N LEU A 316 -18.63 -8.29 7.91
CA LEU A 316 -19.58 -8.00 9.00
C LEU A 316 -20.53 -9.18 9.20
N ILE A 317 -20.49 -9.82 10.35
CA ILE A 317 -21.38 -10.94 10.70
C ILE A 317 -22.13 -10.54 11.97
N GLN A 318 -23.43 -10.27 11.86
CA GLN A 318 -24.21 -9.71 12.96
C GLN A 318 -25.62 -10.28 13.10
N TYR A 319 -26.12 -10.29 14.33
CA TYR A 319 -27.51 -10.66 14.65
C TYR A 319 -27.91 -12.10 14.27
N ASN A 320 -26.96 -13.01 14.04
CA ASN A 320 -27.23 -14.40 13.68
C ASN A 320 -27.27 -15.30 14.94
N GLN A 321 -28.44 -15.45 15.56
CA GLN A 321 -28.59 -16.10 16.87
C GLN A 321 -28.33 -17.61 16.85
N ASN A 322 -28.49 -18.27 15.71
CA ASN A 322 -28.25 -19.70 15.55
C ASN A 322 -26.83 -20.03 15.05
N LEU A 323 -26.04 -19.01 14.70
CA LEU A 323 -24.74 -19.18 14.06
C LEU A 323 -23.70 -19.56 15.11
N VAL A 324 -23.28 -20.82 15.11
CA VAL A 324 -22.35 -21.37 16.11
C VAL A 324 -20.97 -21.64 15.56
N ASN A 325 -20.85 -21.89 14.25
CA ASN A 325 -19.58 -22.22 13.60
C ASN A 325 -19.26 -21.20 12.51
N VAL A 326 -18.13 -20.50 12.65
CA VAL A 326 -17.63 -19.58 11.63
C VAL A 326 -16.19 -19.96 11.34
N SER A 327 -15.93 -20.39 10.12
CA SER A 327 -14.58 -20.73 9.67
C SER A 327 -14.32 -20.14 8.29
N PHE A 328 -13.14 -19.54 8.15
CA PHE A 328 -12.62 -19.01 6.89
C PHE A 328 -11.27 -19.67 6.58
N PRO A 329 -11.25 -20.96 6.20
CA PRO A 329 -10.02 -21.75 6.14
C PRO A 329 -9.04 -21.27 5.06
N SER A 330 -9.54 -20.66 3.98
CA SER A 330 -8.70 -20.20 2.85
C SER A 330 -8.36 -18.71 2.90
N LEU A 331 -8.95 -17.96 3.84
CA LEU A 331 -8.89 -16.50 3.86
C LEU A 331 -7.49 -16.00 4.21
N ASN A 332 -6.80 -15.42 3.23
CA ASN A 332 -5.43 -14.93 3.37
C ASN A 332 -5.30 -13.41 3.18
N LYS A 333 -6.36 -12.72 2.72
CA LYS A 333 -6.31 -11.27 2.51
C LYS A 333 -7.63 -10.59 2.86
N VAL A 334 -7.58 -9.60 3.74
CA VAL A 334 -8.71 -8.68 3.97
C VAL A 334 -8.20 -7.26 3.87
N TYR A 335 -8.91 -6.40 3.16
CA TYR A 335 -8.57 -4.99 3.06
C TYR A 335 -9.83 -4.13 3.24
N SER A 336 -9.71 -3.14 4.12
CA SER A 336 -10.71 -2.11 4.42
C SER A 336 -9.99 -0.93 5.07
N ASN A 337 -10.49 0.29 4.84
CA ASN A 337 -10.03 1.48 5.56
C ASN A 337 -10.87 1.79 6.82
N ALA A 338 -11.80 0.91 7.19
CA ALA A 338 -12.53 1.01 8.45
C ALA A 338 -11.63 0.70 9.65
N LEU A 339 -11.95 1.27 10.80
CA LEU A 339 -11.24 1.01 12.05
C LEU A 339 -11.26 -0.47 12.45
N ASN A 340 -12.37 -1.17 12.16
CA ASN A 340 -12.52 -2.60 12.38
C ASN A 340 -12.89 -3.28 11.05
N PRO A 341 -11.91 -3.86 10.33
CA PRO A 341 -12.14 -4.52 9.04
C PRO A 341 -13.00 -5.80 9.12
N ILE A 342 -12.96 -6.48 10.27
CA ILE A 342 -13.67 -7.74 10.52
C ILE A 342 -14.43 -7.64 11.84
N VAL A 343 -15.76 -7.74 11.78
CA VAL A 343 -16.64 -7.52 12.93
C VAL A 343 -17.65 -8.65 13.08
N PHE A 344 -17.71 -9.22 14.28
CA PHE A 344 -18.73 -10.14 14.75
C PHE A 344 -19.53 -9.44 15.86
N PHE A 345 -20.84 -9.31 15.69
CA PHE A 345 -21.66 -8.57 16.65
C PHE A 345 -23.02 -9.22 16.92
N ASN A 346 -23.29 -9.51 18.19
CA ASN A 346 -24.57 -10.01 18.67
C ASN A 346 -25.06 -11.26 17.91
N ASN A 347 -24.16 -12.23 17.69
CA ASN A 347 -24.48 -13.55 17.16
C ASN A 347 -24.85 -14.51 18.31
N SER A 348 -24.69 -15.82 18.13
CA SER A 348 -24.91 -16.80 19.21
C SER A 348 -23.99 -16.57 20.41
N GLU A 349 -24.46 -16.95 21.61
CA GLU A 349 -23.67 -16.85 22.84
C GLU A 349 -22.42 -17.75 22.79
N GLU A 350 -22.52 -18.87 22.07
CA GLU A 350 -21.42 -19.78 21.77
C GLU A 350 -20.33 -19.09 20.95
N LEU A 351 -20.68 -18.47 19.82
CA LEU A 351 -19.72 -17.78 18.95
C LEU A 351 -19.07 -16.58 19.64
N SER A 352 -19.83 -15.82 20.43
CA SER A 352 -19.29 -14.70 21.22
C SER A 352 -18.23 -15.14 22.25
N LYS A 353 -18.21 -16.41 22.65
CA LYS A 353 -17.21 -16.97 23.57
C LYS A 353 -16.10 -17.73 22.86
N ASP A 354 -16.17 -17.85 21.53
CA ASP A 354 -15.21 -18.61 20.73
C ASP A 354 -13.95 -17.78 20.48
N SER A 355 -13.02 -17.87 21.44
CA SER A 355 -11.70 -17.27 21.29
C SER A 355 -10.88 -17.93 20.16
N GLU A 356 -11.10 -19.22 19.87
CA GLU A 356 -10.30 -19.98 18.91
C GLU A 356 -10.53 -19.49 17.48
N THR A 357 -11.79 -19.27 17.10
CA THR A 357 -12.14 -18.68 15.79
C THR A 357 -11.54 -17.29 15.63
N CYS A 358 -11.65 -16.45 16.66
CA CYS A 358 -11.06 -15.10 16.65
C CYS A 358 -9.54 -15.16 16.41
N PHE A 359 -8.82 -16.00 17.16
CA PHE A 359 -7.37 -16.14 17.02
C PHE A 359 -6.96 -16.80 15.69
N SER A 360 -7.76 -17.74 15.17
CA SER A 360 -7.49 -18.39 13.89
C SER A 360 -7.51 -17.37 12.75
N ILE A 361 -8.57 -16.55 12.67
CA ILE A 361 -8.66 -15.48 11.66
C ILE A 361 -7.49 -14.49 11.80
N ARG A 362 -7.17 -14.07 13.04
CA ARG A 362 -6.04 -13.16 13.30
C ARG A 362 -4.71 -13.75 12.81
N THR A 363 -4.48 -15.04 13.04
CA THR A 363 -3.21 -15.71 12.72
C THR A 363 -3.02 -15.85 11.22
N VAL A 364 -4.07 -16.26 10.49
CA VAL A 364 -3.97 -16.48 9.04
C VAL A 364 -3.70 -15.18 8.29
N LEU A 365 -4.22 -14.04 8.76
CA LEU A 365 -4.02 -12.74 8.11
C LEU A 365 -2.65 -12.10 8.41
N ASN A 366 -1.84 -12.67 9.31
CA ASN A 366 -0.51 -12.17 9.70
C ASN A 366 -0.46 -10.67 10.06
N THR A 367 -1.49 -10.17 10.76
CA THR A 367 -1.72 -8.72 10.90
C THR A 367 -1.07 -8.14 12.16
N SER A 368 -0.36 -7.01 12.02
CA SER A 368 0.08 -6.16 13.13
C SER A 368 -1.07 -5.25 13.61
N ASP A 369 -1.76 -5.71 14.66
CA ASP A 369 -2.69 -5.00 15.57
C ASP A 369 -3.91 -4.20 15.03
N SER A 370 -3.93 -3.71 13.79
CA SER A 370 -5.03 -2.89 13.24
C SER A 370 -6.13 -3.67 12.52
N TRP A 371 -5.90 -4.93 12.19
CA TRP A 371 -6.86 -5.80 11.47
C TRP A 371 -7.36 -6.96 12.33
N VAL A 372 -7.28 -6.81 13.65
CA VAL A 372 -7.72 -7.83 14.60
C VAL A 372 -9.25 -7.93 14.54
N PRO A 373 -9.82 -9.13 14.30
CA PRO A 373 -11.26 -9.32 14.39
C PRO A 373 -11.81 -8.90 15.74
N THR A 374 -12.99 -8.26 15.73
CA THR A 374 -13.68 -7.90 16.97
C THR A 374 -14.94 -8.74 17.17
N PHE A 375 -15.12 -9.30 18.36
CA PHE A 375 -16.32 -10.03 18.77
C PHE A 375 -17.00 -9.22 19.88
N ASP A 376 -18.21 -8.71 19.62
CA ASP A 376 -18.96 -7.86 20.54
C ASP A 376 -18.15 -6.66 21.06
N GLY A 377 -17.33 -6.09 20.17
CA GLY A 377 -16.44 -4.96 20.46
C GLY A 377 -15.16 -5.30 21.22
N GLN A 378 -14.87 -6.58 21.47
CA GLN A 378 -13.63 -7.05 22.10
C GLN A 378 -12.68 -7.62 21.04
N GLN A 379 -11.40 -7.27 21.13
CA GLN A 379 -10.37 -7.83 20.25
C GLN A 379 -9.94 -9.23 20.70
N CYS A 380 -9.45 -10.05 19.77
CA CYS A 380 -8.91 -11.37 20.09
C CYS A 380 -7.77 -11.27 21.12
N GLY A 381 -7.99 -11.82 22.32
CA GLY A 381 -7.01 -11.85 23.41
C GLY A 381 -7.20 -10.81 24.51
N GLU A 382 -8.19 -9.91 24.40
CA GLU A 382 -8.63 -9.15 25.57
C GLU A 382 -9.43 -10.07 26.51
N PRO A 383 -9.18 -10.03 27.84
CA PRO A 383 -9.98 -10.80 28.78
C PRO A 383 -11.43 -10.32 28.74
N VAL A 384 -12.36 -11.25 28.54
CA VAL A 384 -13.81 -11.00 28.55
C VAL A 384 -14.18 -10.28 29.84
N ASN A 385 -14.32 -8.95 29.78
CA ASN A 385 -14.69 -8.15 30.92
C ASN A 385 -16.18 -8.40 31.21
N ARG A 386 -16.45 -9.44 32.00
CA ARG A 386 -17.71 -9.62 32.72
C ARG A 386 -17.90 -8.42 33.64
N LYS A 387 -18.58 -7.36 33.15
CA LYS A 387 -19.55 -6.48 33.87
C LYS A 387 -19.80 -5.16 33.11
N TYR A 388 -20.81 -5.15 32.24
CA TYR A 388 -21.68 -3.97 32.16
C TYR A 388 -22.66 -4.02 33.33
N LYS A 389 -22.25 -3.54 34.51
CA LYS A 389 -23.22 -3.16 35.53
C LYS A 389 -23.92 -1.90 35.03
N LYS A 390 -25.19 -2.05 34.63
CA LYS A 390 -26.15 -0.96 34.44
C LYS A 390 -25.96 0.10 35.54
N LYS A 391 -25.43 1.28 35.19
CA LYS A 391 -25.51 2.45 36.08
C LYS A 391 -26.98 2.85 36.15
N LYS A 392 -27.63 2.49 37.26
CA LYS A 392 -28.90 3.10 37.67
C LYS A 392 -28.65 4.60 37.81
N PHE A 393 -29.28 5.41 36.96
CA PHE A 393 -29.48 6.83 37.23
C PHE A 393 -30.30 6.96 38.52
N GLN A 394 -29.69 7.46 39.59
CA GLN A 394 -30.43 8.01 40.72
C GLN A 394 -30.65 9.50 40.42
N LYS A 395 -31.92 9.86 40.24
CA LYS A 395 -32.41 11.23 40.33
C LYS A 395 -32.13 11.76 41.74
N LYS A 396 -31.52 12.95 41.82
CA LYS A 396 -31.84 13.94 42.84
C LYS A 396 -32.03 15.28 42.14
#